data_AF-A0A7Z9UR59-F1
#
_entry.id   AF-A0A7Z9UR59-F1
#
_cell.length_a   1.000
_cell.length_b   1.000
_cell.length_c   1.000
_cell.angle_alpha   90.00
_cell.angle_beta   90.00
_cell.angle_gamma   90.00
#
_symmetry.space_group_name_H-M   'P 1'
#
loop_
_entity.id
_entity.type
_entity.pdbx_description
1 polymer ?
#
loop_
_entity_poly.entity_id
_entity_poly.type
_entity_poly.pdbx_seq_one_letter_code
_entity_poly.pdbx_strand_id
1 'polypeptide(L)'
;MMSETIAIVQCSNYDQQAVDNAINELLDYLGGISQYVKPRDLVLIKPNLLKATCVGDIPSTHFTVIKSIVDQVLSAGGKPIIGDSPASGNVLTVASPSLQSTGSCRSNGKSPKRSLTQMW
;
A
#
# COMPACT_ATOMS: atom_id res chain seq x y z
N MET A 1 25.06 -20.08 14.74
CA MET A 1 23.62 -19.92 14.45
C MET A 1 23.41 -18.48 14.02
N MET A 2 22.79 -18.23 12.87
CA MET A 2 22.37 -16.87 12.52
C MET A 2 21.09 -16.58 13.32
N SER A 3 21.06 -15.43 14.00
CA SER A 3 19.86 -14.93 14.67
C SER A 3 18.97 -14.25 13.65
N GLU A 4 17.72 -14.68 13.55
CA GLU A 4 16.72 -13.98 12.74
C GLU A 4 16.29 -12.69 13.47
N THR A 5 16.32 -11.56 12.78
CA THR A 5 15.87 -10.28 13.32
C THR A 5 14.38 -10.11 13.04
N ILE A 6 13.59 -9.92 14.09
CA ILE A 6 12.15 -9.66 13.99
C ILE A 6 11.86 -8.30 14.62
N ALA A 7 11.17 -7.42 13.89
CA ALA A 7 10.70 -6.13 14.40
C ALA A 7 9.17 -6.10 14.40
N ILE A 8 8.58 -5.59 15.49
CA ILE A 8 7.13 -5.42 15.66
C ILE A 8 6.89 -4.04 16.27
N VAL A 9 6.07 -3.23 15.61
CA VAL A 9 5.69 -1.88 16.08
C VAL A 9 4.18 -1.78 16.12
N GLN A 10 3.65 -1.20 17.20
CA GLN A 10 2.22 -0.93 17.33
C GLN A 10 1.88 0.38 16.63
N CYS A 11 0.86 0.35 15.76
CA CYS A 11 0.27 1.55 15.18
C CYS A 11 -1.11 1.79 15.80
N SER A 12 -1.35 2.98 16.33
CA SER A 12 -2.56 3.29 17.13
C SER A 12 -3.83 3.39 16.28
N ASN A 13 -3.71 3.83 15.03
CA ASN A 13 -4.79 3.97 14.06
C ASN A 13 -4.22 4.04 12.63
N TYR A 14 -5.10 4.19 11.62
CA TYR A 14 -4.69 4.29 10.21
C TYR A 14 -4.53 5.73 9.69
N ASP A 15 -4.42 6.71 10.59
CA ASP A 15 -4.09 8.08 10.19
C ASP A 15 -2.69 8.11 9.59
N GLN A 16 -2.49 8.95 8.57
CA GLN A 16 -1.24 8.97 7.80
C GLN A 16 0.00 9.14 8.68
N GLN A 17 -0.05 10.09 9.62
CA GLN A 17 1.08 10.34 10.52
C GLN A 17 1.38 9.15 11.45
N ALA A 18 0.35 8.49 11.97
CA ALA A 18 0.53 7.35 12.87
C ALA A 18 1.15 6.16 12.14
N VAL A 19 0.71 5.91 10.90
CA VAL A 19 1.27 4.86 10.05
C VAL A 19 2.70 5.16 9.64
N ASP A 20 2.99 6.39 9.21
CA ASP A 20 4.34 6.78 8.80
C ASP A 20 5.34 6.65 9.96
N ASN A 21 4.96 7.09 11.16
CA ASN A 21 5.79 6.91 12.35
C ASN A 21 6.08 5.44 12.65
N ALA A 22 5.04 4.59 12.61
CA ALA A 22 5.18 3.16 12.89
C ALA A 22 6.03 2.43 11.83
N ILE A 23 5.87 2.79 10.55
CA ILE A 23 6.65 2.21 9.44
C ILE A 23 8.12 2.65 9.51
N ASN A 24 8.38 3.93 9.83
CA ASN A 24 9.75 4.43 10.02
C ASN A 24 10.44 3.67 11.15
N GLU A 25 9.82 3.60 12.32
CA GLU A 25 10.36 2.88 13.49
C GLU A 25 10.62 1.40 13.17
N LEU A 26 9.67 0.74 12.50
CA LEU A 26 9.81 -0.66 12.09
C LEU A 26 11.01 -0.86 11.16
N LEU A 27 11.19 0.01 10.18
CA LEU A 27 12.29 -0.08 9.22
C LEU A 27 13.62 0.28 9.87
N ASP A 28 13.66 1.24 10.78
CA ASP A 28 14.87 1.62 11.52
C ASP A 28 15.41 0.44 12.35
N TYR A 29 14.54 -0.33 13.01
CA TYR A 29 14.94 -1.59 13.67
C TYR A 29 15.55 -2.62 12.72
N LEU A 30 15.22 -2.54 11.42
CA LEU A 30 15.71 -3.42 10.37
C LEU A 30 16.89 -2.83 9.58
N GLY A 31 17.45 -1.68 10.01
CA GLY A 31 18.59 -1.01 9.35
C GLY A 31 18.19 0.03 8.29
N GLY A 32 16.91 0.39 8.24
CA GLY A 32 16.32 1.34 7.29
C GLY A 32 16.02 0.73 5.92
N ILE A 33 15.09 1.36 5.19
CA ILE A 33 14.68 0.87 3.85
C ILE A 33 15.85 0.83 2.86
N SER A 34 16.80 1.77 2.98
CA SER A 34 17.99 1.86 2.14
C SER A 34 18.94 0.66 2.28
N GLN A 35 18.78 -0.17 3.32
CA GLN A 35 19.50 -1.45 3.41
C GLN A 35 19.04 -2.40 2.30
N TYR A 36 17.76 -2.36 1.92
CA TYR A 36 17.10 -3.29 1.00
C TYR A 36 16.85 -2.70 -0.39
N VAL A 37 16.61 -1.38 -0.47
CA VAL A 37 16.30 -0.67 -1.72
C VAL A 37 17.46 0.25 -2.08
N LYS A 38 17.94 0.15 -3.33
CA LYS A 38 18.97 1.04 -3.88
C LYS A 38 18.38 1.97 -4.94
N PRO A 39 19.05 3.11 -5.22
CA PRO A 39 18.61 4.01 -6.27
C PRO A 39 18.44 3.29 -7.61
N ARG A 40 17.31 3.54 -8.27
CA ARG A 40 16.86 2.96 -9.55
C ARG A 40 16.34 1.53 -9.50
N ASP A 41 16.34 0.87 -8.33
CA ASP A 41 15.72 -0.45 -8.18
C ASP A 41 14.25 -0.41 -8.55
N LEU A 42 13.77 -1.46 -9.21
CA LEU A 42 12.36 -1.67 -9.47
C LEU A 42 11.79 -2.55 -8.36
N VAL A 43 10.94 -1.98 -7.51
CA VAL A 43 10.48 -2.64 -6.27
C VAL A 43 9.01 -2.99 -6.39
N LEU A 44 8.68 -4.28 -6.38
CA LEU A 44 7.31 -4.75 -6.32
C LEU A 44 6.78 -4.67 -4.88
N ILE A 45 5.69 -3.92 -4.68
CA ILE A 45 4.91 -3.89 -3.45
C ILE A 45 3.68 -4.78 -3.66
N LYS A 46 3.52 -5.80 -2.81
CA LYS A 46 2.44 -6.81 -2.90
C LYS A 46 1.50 -6.77 -1.69
N PRO A 47 0.54 -5.82 -1.64
CA PRO A 47 -0.19 -5.47 -0.42
C PRO A 47 -1.38 -6.38 -0.05
N ASN A 48 -1.53 -7.57 -0.62
CA ASN A 48 -2.64 -8.50 -0.37
C ASN A 48 -4.05 -7.87 -0.52
N LEU A 49 -4.35 -7.39 -1.73
CA LEU A 49 -5.65 -6.83 -2.14
C LEU A 49 -6.61 -7.98 -2.48
N LEU A 50 -7.41 -8.44 -1.52
CA LEU A 50 -8.22 -9.66 -1.70
C LEU A 50 -9.52 -9.47 -2.49
N LYS A 51 -10.21 -8.32 -2.38
CA LYS A 51 -11.47 -8.07 -3.09
C LYS A 51 -11.81 -6.58 -3.19
N ALA A 52 -12.46 -6.21 -4.30
CA ALA A 52 -12.92 -4.85 -4.59
C ALA A 52 -14.17 -4.53 -3.74
N THR A 53 -14.01 -4.02 -2.53
CA THR A 53 -15.13 -3.60 -1.67
C THR A 53 -14.86 -2.27 -1.00
N CYS A 54 -15.93 -1.64 -0.51
CA CYS A 54 -15.86 -0.40 0.27
C CYS A 54 -14.83 -0.55 1.39
N VAL A 55 -14.07 0.53 1.63
CA VAL A 55 -13.05 0.62 2.68
C VAL A 55 -13.69 0.23 4.03
N GLY A 56 -13.19 -0.82 4.67
CA GLY A 56 -13.60 -1.24 6.02
C GLY A 56 -14.12 -2.67 6.18
N ASP A 57 -14.57 -3.33 5.10
CA ASP A 57 -15.32 -4.60 5.25
C ASP A 57 -14.53 -5.89 4.93
N ILE A 58 -13.27 -5.83 4.49
CA ILE A 58 -12.50 -7.01 4.05
C ILE A 58 -11.03 -6.96 4.54
N PRO A 59 -10.39 -8.12 4.81
CA PRO A 59 -8.96 -8.23 5.14
C PRO A 59 -8.04 -7.85 3.97
N SER A 60 -8.04 -6.59 3.56
CA SER A 60 -7.05 -6.00 2.65
C SER A 60 -6.14 -5.05 3.41
N THR A 61 -4.88 -4.94 3.01
CA THR A 61 -3.97 -3.94 3.59
C THR A 61 -4.52 -2.53 3.39
N HIS A 62 -4.50 -1.74 4.46
CA HIS A 62 -4.98 -0.36 4.45
C HIS A 62 -4.12 0.52 3.52
N PHE A 63 -4.76 1.38 2.71
CA PHE A 63 -4.06 2.20 1.72
C PHE A 63 -2.99 3.11 2.31
N THR A 64 -3.23 3.65 3.52
CA THR A 64 -2.22 4.42 4.27
C THR A 64 -0.90 3.66 4.43
N VAL A 65 -0.97 2.35 4.72
CA VAL A 65 0.22 1.49 4.87
C VAL A 65 0.92 1.31 3.53
N ILE A 66 0.15 1.07 2.46
CA ILE A 66 0.68 0.94 1.10
C ILE A 66 1.41 2.23 0.70
N LYS A 67 0.76 3.39 0.91
CA LYS A 67 1.33 4.71 0.60
C LYS A 67 2.62 4.95 1.39
N SER A 68 2.63 4.67 2.69
CA SER A 68 3.83 4.85 3.52
C SER A 68 5.02 4.04 2.97
N ILE A 69 4.81 2.79 2.58
CA ILE A 69 5.86 1.95 1.97
C ILE A 69 6.29 2.47 0.60
N VAL A 70 5.36 2.95 -0.24
CA VAL A 70 5.67 3.60 -1.52
C VAL A 70 6.60 4.79 -1.28
N ASP A 71 6.28 5.65 -0.31
CA ASP A 71 7.06 6.84 0.03
C ASP A 71 8.47 6.46 0.54
N GLN A 72 8.60 5.37 1.29
CA GLN A 72 9.91 4.82 1.71
C GLN A 72 10.76 4.38 0.52
N VAL A 73 10.16 3.64 -0.44
CA VAL A 73 10.86 3.20 -1.65
C VAL A 73 11.32 4.39 -2.49
N LEU A 74 10.46 5.39 -2.67
CA LEU A 74 10.78 6.62 -3.39
C LEU A 74 11.90 7.40 -2.70
N SER A 75 11.85 7.52 -1.37
CA SER A 75 12.88 8.18 -0.55
C SER A 75 14.25 7.51 -0.68
N ALA A 76 14.29 6.20 -0.87
CA ALA A 76 15.52 5.45 -1.16
C ALA A 76 16.01 5.59 -2.62
N GLY A 77 15.28 6.31 -3.47
CA GLY A 77 15.55 6.46 -4.90
C GLY A 77 15.09 5.27 -5.76
N GLY A 78 14.32 4.35 -5.18
CA GLY A 78 13.72 3.22 -5.88
C GLY A 78 12.49 3.62 -6.70
N LYS A 79 11.99 2.68 -7.51
CA LYS A 79 10.80 2.81 -8.35
C LYS A 79 9.77 1.78 -7.91
N PRO A 80 8.75 2.18 -7.12
CA PRO A 80 7.73 1.25 -6.66
C PRO A 80 6.79 0.85 -7.80
N ILE A 81 6.45 -0.43 -7.85
CA ILE A 81 5.36 -1.00 -8.65
C ILE A 81 4.40 -1.67 -7.67
N ILE A 82 3.12 -1.32 -7.72
CA ILE A 82 2.10 -2.04 -6.97
C ILE A 82 1.57 -3.16 -7.86
N GLY A 83 1.75 -4.40 -7.41
CA GLY A 83 1.25 -5.57 -8.12
C GLY A 83 0.76 -6.61 -7.13
N ASP A 84 -0.39 -7.20 -7.43
CA ASP A 84 -1.00 -8.21 -6.58
C ASP A 84 -1.71 -9.28 -7.40
N SER A 85 -1.96 -10.41 -6.76
CA SER A 85 -2.68 -11.55 -7.32
C SER A 85 -3.97 -11.75 -6.51
N PRO A 86 -4.99 -10.89 -6.70
CA PRO A 86 -6.27 -11.06 -6.02
C PRO A 86 -6.90 -12.40 -6.39
N ALA A 87 -7.62 -13.03 -5.46
CA ALA A 87 -8.33 -14.29 -5.72
C ALA A 87 -9.40 -14.14 -6.84
N SER A 88 -9.89 -12.91 -7.07
CA SER A 88 -10.80 -12.59 -8.17
C SER A 88 -10.49 -11.21 -8.75
N GLY A 89 -10.23 -11.12 -10.06
CA GLY A 89 -10.07 -9.86 -10.79
C GLY A 89 -8.62 -9.45 -11.05
N ASN A 90 -8.40 -8.21 -11.49
CA ASN A 90 -7.06 -7.62 -11.63
C ASN A 90 -6.83 -6.54 -10.55
N VAL A 91 -5.57 -6.18 -10.29
CA VAL A 91 -5.16 -5.18 -9.28
C VAL A 91 -5.95 -3.88 -9.43
N LEU A 92 -6.14 -3.43 -10.68
CA LEU A 92 -6.87 -2.20 -10.99
C LEU A 92 -8.34 -2.27 -10.56
N THR A 93 -9.00 -3.40 -10.81
CA THR A 93 -10.40 -3.63 -10.44
C THR A 93 -10.57 -3.67 -8.93
N VAL A 94 -9.58 -4.21 -8.22
CA VAL A 94 -9.61 -4.30 -6.75
C VAL A 94 -9.28 -2.98 -6.07
N ALA A 95 -8.33 -2.22 -6.59
CA ALA A 95 -7.95 -0.94 -6.03
C ALA A 95 -8.99 0.18 -6.30
N SER A 96 -9.72 0.11 -7.42
CA SER A 96 -10.57 1.21 -7.89
C SER A 96 -11.70 1.66 -6.94
N PRO A 97 -12.47 0.76 -6.30
CA PRO A 97 -13.51 1.18 -5.34
C PRO A 97 -12.90 1.75 -4.06
N SER A 98 -11.74 1.25 -3.67
CA SER A 98 -11.10 1.62 -2.41
C SER A 98 -10.25 2.90 -2.51
N LEU A 99 -9.81 3.27 -3.72
CA LEU A 99 -9.20 4.57 -4.06
C LEU A 99 -10.23 5.73 -4.09
N GLN A 100 -11.52 5.44 -4.20
CA GLN A 100 -12.59 6.44 -4.21
C GLN A 100 -13.03 6.81 -2.79
N SER A 101 -12.12 7.38 -2.00
CA SER A 101 -12.46 7.96 -0.70
C SER A 101 -12.87 9.43 -0.83
N THR A 102 -13.91 9.75 -1.60
CA THR A 102 -14.68 11.00 -1.45
C THR A 102 -16.09 10.82 -2.00
N GLY A 103 -16.93 10.11 -1.25
CA GLY A 103 -18.38 10.14 -1.43
C GLY A 103 -18.95 9.14 -2.45
N SER A 104 -19.83 8.27 -1.94
CA SER A 104 -20.73 7.38 -2.67
C SER A 104 -20.17 6.01 -3.05
N CYS A 105 -20.15 5.10 -2.06
CA CYS A 105 -20.46 3.69 -2.32
C CYS A 105 -21.89 3.62 -2.89
N ARG A 106 -22.02 3.76 -4.21
CA ARG A 106 -23.30 3.74 -4.92
C ARG A 106 -23.62 2.30 -5.30
N SER A 107 -24.72 1.78 -4.78
CA SER A 107 -25.36 0.57 -5.27
C SER A 107 -25.72 0.76 -6.75
N ASN A 108 -25.34 -0.23 -7.57
CA ASN A 108 -25.79 -0.46 -8.94
C ASN A 108 -25.96 0.78 -9.85
N GLY A 109 -24.92 1.13 -10.61
CA GLY A 109 -25.05 2.06 -11.73
C GLY A 109 -23.74 2.24 -12.48
N LYS A 110 -23.78 2.00 -13.80
CA LYS A 110 -22.67 2.05 -14.77
C LYS A 110 -21.57 3.08 -14.46
N SER A 111 -20.32 2.64 -14.45
CA SER A 111 -19.13 3.46 -14.23
C SER A 111 -18.89 4.45 -15.39
N PRO A 112 -18.63 5.75 -15.13
CA PRO A 112 -18.19 6.67 -16.16
C PRO A 112 -16.69 6.45 -16.45
N LYS A 113 -16.32 6.38 -17.73
CA LYS A 113 -14.92 6.31 -18.16
C LYS A 113 -14.23 7.65 -17.86
N ARG A 114 -13.35 7.69 -16.86
CA ARG A 114 -12.34 8.76 -16.70
C ARG A 114 -10.96 8.22 -17.04
N SER A 115 -10.20 9.03 -17.78
CA SER A 115 -8.86 8.72 -18.26
C SER A 115 -7.87 8.63 -17.09
N LEU A 116 -7.05 7.57 -17.12
CA LEU A 116 -6.15 7.11 -16.06
C LEU A 116 -4.85 7.94 -15.91
N THR A 117 -4.65 9.00 -16.69
CA THR A 117 -3.39 9.77 -16.70
C THR A 117 -3.25 10.79 -15.57
N GLN A 118 -4.18 10.86 -14.61
CA GLN A 118 -4.19 11.88 -13.55
C GLN A 118 -4.25 11.33 -12.11
N MET A 119 -3.87 10.06 -11.89
CA MET A 119 -3.92 9.45 -10.55
C MET A 119 -2.55 9.05 -9.98
N TRP A 120 -1.48 9.67 -10.47
CA TRP A 120 -0.13 9.51 -9.92
C TRP A 120 0.54 10.88 -9.83
#